data_AF-A0A8K1ZRG2-F1
#
_entry.id   AF-A0A8K1ZRG2-F1
#
_cell.length_a   1.000
_cell.length_b   1.000
_cell.length_c   1.000
_cell.angle_alpha   90.00
_cell.angle_beta   90.00
_cell.angle_gamma   90.00
#
_symmetry.space_group_name_H-M   'P 1'
#
loop_
_entity.id
_entity.type
_entity.pdbx_description
1 polymer ?
#
loop_
_entity_poly.entity_id
_entity_poly.type
_entity_poly.pdbx_seq_one_letter_code
_entity_poly.pdbx_strand_id
1 'polypeptide(L)'
;MVPSSYLDGRIEGDKGYGASLWKQLSEECLKWLKTKPSKSVLYISFGNMVSLTPQHMEEMAYALINSNMNFLWVVRKPKNAKLPEKIIESTNEKGLIVSWCNQLETLANQAIGCFVTHCRWNSTLEGLSLGVPMVAMPQWSDQMTDAKFIDENWEIGVRPKLDKFGIVRREELLFCLEEVMGGERSLLLIWETADQHASFATTFNGIYESKLIATSYKY
;
A
#
# COMPACT_ATOMS: atom_id res chain seq x y z
N MET A 1 -3.66 -9.81 12.09
CA MET A 1 -5.02 -9.24 12.01
C MET A 1 -4.89 -7.75 12.19
N VAL A 2 -5.45 -6.93 11.29
CA VAL A 2 -5.39 -5.47 11.40
C VAL A 2 -6.00 -5.05 12.76
N PRO A 3 -5.32 -4.19 13.55
CA PRO A 3 -5.82 -3.79 14.86
C PRO A 3 -7.19 -3.11 14.82
N SER A 4 -8.02 -3.38 15.83
CA SER A 4 -9.39 -2.87 15.94
C SER A 4 -9.48 -1.35 15.88
N SER A 5 -8.48 -0.61 16.37
CA SER A 5 -8.49 0.86 16.29
C SER A 5 -8.52 1.43 14.86
N TYR A 6 -8.14 0.63 13.87
CA TYR A 6 -8.17 1.01 12.44
C TYR A 6 -9.40 0.46 11.71
N LEU A 7 -10.27 -0.27 12.41
CA LEU A 7 -11.46 -0.93 11.87
C LEU A 7 -12.70 -0.41 12.59
N ASP A 8 -13.16 -1.14 13.62
CA ASP A 8 -14.42 -0.89 14.35
C ASP A 8 -14.23 -0.20 15.72
N GLY A 9 -12.98 -0.07 16.18
CA GLY A 9 -12.63 0.55 17.45
C GLY A 9 -13.17 -0.16 18.70
N ARG A 10 -13.63 -1.41 18.57
CA ARG A 10 -14.31 -2.14 19.66
C ARG A 10 -13.36 -2.69 20.71
N ILE A 11 -12.10 -2.97 20.37
CA ILE A 11 -11.10 -3.44 21.32
C ILE A 11 -10.27 -2.26 21.82
N GLU A 12 -10.52 -1.84 23.06
CA GLU A 12 -9.82 -0.73 23.67
C GLU A 12 -8.31 -1.03 23.82
N GLY A 13 -7.47 -0.14 23.31
CA GLY A 13 -6.01 -0.28 23.37
C GLY A 13 -5.40 -1.15 22.27
N ASP A 14 -6.20 -1.80 21.41
CA ASP A 14 -5.70 -2.54 20.24
C ASP A 14 -5.34 -1.57 19.10
N LYS A 15 -4.22 -0.88 19.31
CA LYS A 15 -3.62 0.05 18.36
C LYS A 15 -2.61 -0.64 17.46
N GLY A 16 -2.55 -1.99 17.48
CA GLY A 16 -1.43 -2.67 18.11
C GLY A 16 -1.16 -4.17 17.75
N TYR A 17 -0.35 -4.52 16.75
CA TYR A 17 0.38 -5.80 16.65
C TYR A 17 1.32 -6.03 17.86
N GLY A 18 0.79 -6.55 18.97
CA GLY A 18 1.53 -7.12 20.10
C GLY A 18 2.46 -6.17 20.89
N ALA A 19 3.20 -6.77 21.84
CA ALA A 19 4.10 -6.08 22.78
C ALA A 19 5.42 -5.56 22.17
N SER A 20 5.64 -5.73 20.86
CA SER A 20 6.88 -5.31 20.20
C SER A 20 6.62 -4.25 19.12
N LEU A 21 7.00 -3.01 19.46
CA LEU A 21 7.38 -1.94 18.53
C LEU A 21 6.24 -1.29 17.74
N TRP A 22 5.15 -0.91 18.41
CA TRP A 22 4.34 0.21 17.93
C TRP A 22 5.16 1.49 17.97
N LYS A 23 5.71 1.84 16.81
CA LYS A 23 6.35 3.13 16.58
C LYS A 23 5.43 3.92 15.68
N GLN A 24 5.07 5.12 16.13
CA GLN A 24 4.35 6.06 15.28
C GLN A 24 5.17 6.35 14.02
N LEU A 25 4.48 6.74 12.96
CA LEU A 25 5.09 7.41 11.82
C LEU A 25 6.06 8.49 12.32
N SER A 26 7.20 8.62 11.64
CA SER A 26 8.13 9.70 11.96
C SER A 26 7.42 11.05 11.80
N GLU A 27 7.78 12.02 12.65
CA GLU A 27 7.23 13.36 12.53
C GLU A 27 7.42 13.96 11.14
N GLU A 28 8.54 13.63 10.49
CA GLU A 28 8.85 14.03 9.12
C GLU A 28 7.82 13.50 8.12
N CYS A 29 7.54 12.18 8.14
CA CYS A 29 6.53 11.58 7.27
C CYS A 29 5.14 12.18 7.54
N LEU A 30 4.76 12.34 8.81
CA LEU A 30 3.47 12.92 9.18
C LEU A 30 3.33 14.36 8.70
N LYS A 31 4.36 15.20 8.92
CA LYS A 31 4.37 16.60 8.49
C LYS A 31 4.27 16.69 6.97
N TRP A 32 5.01 15.85 6.24
CA TRP A 32 4.96 15.84 4.78
C TRP A 32 3.60 15.40 4.24
N LEU A 33 3.03 14.29 4.75
CA LEU A 33 1.71 13.80 4.33
C LEU A 33 0.60 14.82 4.58
N LYS A 34 0.65 15.56 5.70
CA LYS A 34 -0.33 16.63 6.02
C LYS A 34 -0.35 17.78 5.01
N THR A 35 0.70 17.95 4.20
CA THR A 35 0.74 18.98 3.15
C THR A 35 0.09 18.55 1.85
N LYS A 36 -0.29 17.26 1.70
CA LYS A 36 -0.78 16.71 0.44
C LYS A 36 -2.31 16.62 0.44
N PRO A 37 -2.97 16.85 -0.71
CA PRO A 37 -4.40 16.61 -0.85
C PRO A 37 -4.79 15.16 -0.53
N SER A 38 -6.06 14.93 -0.22
CA SER A 38 -6.56 13.57 0.00
C SER A 38 -6.41 12.71 -1.27
N LYS A 39 -6.11 11.41 -1.09
CA LYS A 39 -5.96 10.41 -2.16
C LYS A 39 -5.00 10.84 -3.28
N SER A 40 -3.93 11.57 -2.93
CA SER A 40 -2.99 12.14 -3.92
C SER A 40 -1.56 11.61 -3.84
N VAL A 41 -1.29 10.72 -2.88
CA VAL A 41 0.05 10.17 -2.62
C VAL A 41 0.10 8.68 -2.97
N LEU A 42 1.09 8.32 -3.78
CA LEU A 42 1.51 6.94 -3.98
C LEU A 42 2.34 6.49 -2.77
N TYR A 43 1.92 5.44 -2.08
CA TYR A 43 2.73 4.78 -1.07
C TYR A 43 3.40 3.54 -1.67
N ILE A 44 4.72 3.43 -1.57
CA ILE A 44 5.49 2.35 -2.19
C ILE A 44 6.29 1.61 -1.11
N SER A 45 5.99 0.32 -0.92
CA SER A 45 6.70 -0.54 0.03
C SER A 45 6.71 -2.00 -0.41
N PHE A 46 7.92 -2.58 -0.47
CA PHE A 46 8.15 -3.99 -0.79
C PHE A 46 8.46 -4.83 0.46
N GLY A 47 8.17 -4.28 1.64
CA GLY A 47 8.35 -4.98 2.91
C GLY A 47 9.82 -5.30 3.22
N ASN A 48 10.02 -6.31 4.09
CA ASN A 48 11.33 -6.60 4.65
C ASN A 48 12.12 -7.75 4.02
N MET A 49 11.48 -8.53 3.17
CA MET A 49 12.09 -9.73 2.59
C MET A 49 12.45 -9.55 1.11
N VAL A 50 12.13 -8.39 0.53
CA VAL A 50 12.41 -8.10 -0.87
C VAL A 50 13.44 -6.98 -0.95
N SER A 51 14.49 -7.26 -1.72
CA SER A 51 15.37 -6.22 -2.27
C SER A 51 15.13 -6.20 -3.77
N LEU A 52 14.64 -5.08 -4.29
CA LEU A 52 14.50 -4.90 -5.74
C LEU A 52 15.89 -4.89 -6.40
N THR A 53 15.97 -5.44 -7.60
CA THR A 53 17.20 -5.36 -8.41
C THR A 53 17.49 -3.90 -8.77
N PRO A 54 18.75 -3.51 -9.03
CA PRO A 54 19.08 -2.16 -9.46
C PRO A 54 18.27 -1.72 -10.70
N GLN A 55 18.02 -2.65 -11.62
CA GLN A 55 17.20 -2.39 -12.80
C GLN A 55 15.74 -2.10 -12.43
N HIS A 56 15.12 -2.87 -11.54
CA HIS A 56 13.76 -2.57 -11.06
C HIS A 56 13.68 -1.24 -10.30
N MET A 57 14.70 -0.93 -9.48
CA MET A 57 14.80 0.35 -8.79
C MET A 57 14.86 1.52 -9.77
N GLU A 58 15.60 1.38 -10.87
CA GLU A 58 15.70 2.38 -11.92
C GLU A 58 14.39 2.57 -12.68
N GLU A 59 13.76 1.49 -13.15
CA GLU A 59 12.46 1.56 -13.85
C GLU A 59 11.39 2.21 -12.95
N MET A 60 11.36 1.85 -11.67
CA MET A 60 10.45 2.44 -10.68
C MET A 60 10.71 3.93 -10.47
N ALA A 61 11.97 4.32 -10.29
CA ALA A 61 12.33 5.72 -10.12
C ALA A 61 11.89 6.57 -11.32
N TYR A 62 12.13 6.10 -12.54
CA TYR A 62 11.70 6.83 -13.73
C TYR A 62 10.19 6.86 -13.91
N ALA A 63 9.47 5.79 -13.55
CA ALA A 63 8.00 5.81 -13.55
C ALA A 63 7.45 6.88 -12.58
N LEU A 64 8.00 6.97 -11.37
CA LEU A 64 7.60 7.97 -10.37
C LEU A 64 7.94 9.41 -10.81
N ILE A 65 9.10 9.62 -11.43
CA ILE A 65 9.48 10.92 -12.00
C ILE A 65 8.48 11.32 -13.10
N ASN A 66 8.17 10.38 -14.00
CA ASN A 66 7.34 10.67 -15.16
C ASN A 66 5.86 10.82 -14.81
N SER A 67 5.38 10.15 -13.75
CA SER A 67 3.99 10.27 -13.31
C SER A 67 3.66 11.65 -12.75
N ASN A 68 4.66 12.39 -12.28
CA ASN A 68 4.49 13.72 -11.70
C ASN A 68 3.56 13.73 -10.46
N MET A 69 3.30 12.57 -9.87
CA MET A 69 2.45 12.37 -8.68
C MET A 69 3.25 12.54 -7.39
N ASN A 70 2.57 12.80 -6.27
CA ASN A 70 3.24 12.76 -4.97
C ASN A 70 3.54 11.30 -4.61
N PHE A 71 4.72 11.03 -4.04
CA PHE A 71 5.07 9.67 -3.64
C PHE A 71 5.81 9.61 -2.30
N LEU A 72 5.53 8.57 -1.52
CA LEU A 72 6.26 8.16 -0.34
C LEU A 72 6.83 6.77 -0.59
N TRP A 73 8.15 6.68 -0.76
CA TRP A 73 8.82 5.43 -1.10
C TRP A 73 9.72 4.93 0.03
N VAL A 74 9.43 3.72 0.52
CA VAL A 74 10.27 3.04 1.50
C VAL A 74 11.41 2.32 0.79
N VAL A 75 12.61 2.89 0.85
CA VAL A 75 13.83 2.31 0.27
C VAL A 75 14.80 1.92 1.38
N ARG A 76 15.06 0.62 1.51
CA ARG A 76 15.99 0.11 2.50
C ARG A 76 17.42 0.47 2.15
N LYS A 77 18.13 1.10 3.09
CA LYS A 77 19.51 1.57 2.91
C LYS A 77 19.63 2.39 1.61
N PRO A 78 18.95 3.55 1.51
CA PRO A 78 18.84 4.30 0.26
C PRO A 78 20.20 4.71 -0.34
N LYS A 79 21.19 4.95 0.53
CA LYS A 79 22.59 5.22 0.13
C LYS A 79 23.22 4.10 -0.71
N ASN A 80 22.79 2.85 -0.51
CA ASN A 80 23.31 1.67 -1.22
C ASN A 80 22.46 1.31 -2.44
N ALA A 81 21.27 1.88 -2.58
CA ALA A 81 20.31 1.54 -3.63
C ALA A 81 20.66 2.13 -5.00
N LYS A 82 21.65 3.04 -5.07
CA LYS A 82 22.10 3.71 -6.31
C LYS A 82 20.92 4.28 -7.12
N LEU A 83 20.02 4.97 -6.43
CA LEU A 83 18.89 5.65 -7.06
C LEU A 83 19.38 6.69 -8.09
N PRO A 84 18.69 6.87 -9.23
CA PRO A 84 19.02 7.93 -10.18
C PRO A 84 19.02 9.32 -9.50
N GLU A 85 19.97 10.20 -9.83
CA GLU A 85 20.04 11.54 -9.23
C GLU A 85 18.72 12.33 -9.39
N LYS A 86 18.07 12.15 -10.54
CA LYS A 86 16.79 12.79 -10.87
C LYS A 86 15.65 12.46 -9.89
N ILE A 87 15.62 11.26 -9.29
CA ILE A 87 14.58 10.96 -8.28
C ILE A 87 14.86 11.73 -6.99
N ILE A 88 16.14 11.94 -6.64
CA ILE A 88 16.55 12.71 -5.46
C ILE A 88 16.11 14.17 -5.63
N GLU A 89 16.31 14.75 -6.82
CA GLU A 89 15.82 16.11 -7.12
C GLU A 89 14.31 16.24 -6.95
N SER A 90 13.54 15.24 -7.38
CA SER A 90 12.06 15.23 -7.24
C SER A 90 11.59 15.16 -5.77
N THR A 91 12.45 14.70 -4.85
CA THR A 91 12.13 14.66 -3.40
C THR A 91 12.07 16.05 -2.76
N ASN A 92 12.55 17.10 -3.45
CA ASN A 92 12.48 18.45 -2.92
C ASN A 92 11.04 19.02 -2.92
N GLU A 93 10.13 18.46 -3.71
CA GLU A 93 8.76 18.98 -3.83
C GLU A 93 7.67 17.90 -3.75
N LYS A 94 7.86 16.77 -4.45
CA LYS A 94 6.80 15.76 -4.69
C LYS A 94 7.08 14.39 -4.09
N GLY A 95 8.34 14.08 -3.83
CA GLY A 95 8.75 12.79 -3.28
C GLY A 95 9.16 12.87 -1.81
N LEU A 96 8.95 11.78 -1.06
CA LEU A 96 9.62 11.53 0.21
C LEU A 96 10.18 10.11 0.19
N ILE A 97 11.48 9.95 0.41
CA ILE A 97 12.15 8.64 0.45
C ILE A 97 12.63 8.39 1.88
N VAL A 98 12.15 7.30 2.49
CA VAL A 98 12.50 6.93 3.86
C VAL A 98 13.01 5.51 3.94
N SER A 99 13.81 5.21 4.97
CA SER A 99 14.33 3.85 5.18
C SER A 99 13.30 2.90 5.83
N TRP A 100 12.30 3.47 6.49
CA TRP A 100 11.25 2.76 7.19
C TRP A 100 10.05 3.68 7.45
N CYS A 101 8.84 3.12 7.50
CA CYS A 101 7.63 3.77 7.99
C CYS A 101 6.73 2.76 8.72
N ASN A 102 5.86 3.25 9.60
CA ASN A 102 4.75 2.45 10.11
C ASN A 102 3.72 2.30 8.99
N GLN A 103 3.72 1.14 8.32
CA GLN A 103 2.90 0.88 7.14
C GLN A 103 1.40 1.09 7.42
N LEU A 104 0.89 0.53 8.52
CA LEU A 104 -0.51 0.64 8.85
C LEU A 104 -0.94 2.09 9.08
N GLU A 105 -0.18 2.85 9.88
CA GLU A 105 -0.46 4.28 10.06
C GLU A 105 -0.31 5.08 8.75
N THR A 106 0.61 4.66 7.87
CA THR A 106 0.78 5.29 6.55
C THR A 106 -0.46 5.09 5.71
N LEU A 107 -0.91 3.83 5.57
CA LEU A 107 -2.08 3.46 4.78
C LEU A 107 -3.37 4.10 5.33
N ALA A 108 -3.46 4.31 6.64
CA ALA A 108 -4.60 4.97 7.28
C ALA A 108 -4.64 6.50 7.06
N ASN A 109 -3.58 7.08 6.47
CA ASN A 109 -3.53 8.51 6.21
C ASN A 109 -4.36 8.88 4.97
N GLN A 110 -5.26 9.86 5.11
CA GLN A 110 -6.17 10.31 4.04
C GLN A 110 -5.47 10.80 2.76
N ALA A 111 -4.19 11.16 2.83
CA ALA A 111 -3.42 11.58 1.66
C ALA A 111 -3.06 10.39 0.75
N ILE A 112 -3.02 9.16 1.26
CA ILE A 112 -2.67 7.98 0.47
C ILE A 112 -3.80 7.67 -0.53
N GLY A 113 -3.41 7.60 -1.80
CA GLY A 113 -4.31 7.29 -2.92
C GLY A 113 -4.08 5.90 -3.51
N CYS A 114 -2.86 5.38 -3.43
CA CYS A 114 -2.53 4.09 -4.03
C CYS A 114 -1.38 3.44 -3.25
N PHE A 115 -1.47 2.12 -3.07
CA PHE A 115 -0.42 1.31 -2.48
C PHE A 115 0.27 0.43 -3.54
N VAL A 116 1.52 0.75 -3.86
CA VAL A 116 2.39 -0.10 -4.68
C VAL A 116 3.07 -1.11 -3.75
N THR A 117 2.70 -2.39 -3.92
CA THR A 117 3.04 -3.44 -2.96
C THR A 117 3.57 -4.70 -3.62
N HIS A 118 4.48 -5.38 -2.93
CA HIS A 118 4.89 -6.75 -3.22
C HIS A 118 3.81 -7.82 -2.98
N CYS A 119 2.60 -7.44 -2.57
CA CYS A 119 1.46 -8.35 -2.44
C CYS A 119 1.66 -9.48 -1.42
N ARG A 120 2.38 -9.24 -0.31
CA ARG A 120 2.34 -10.20 0.80
C ARG A 120 1.07 -10.05 1.60
N TRP A 121 0.47 -11.18 1.97
CA TRP A 121 -0.81 -11.26 2.67
C TRP A 121 -1.07 -10.20 3.75
N ASN A 122 -0.14 -9.98 4.70
CA ASN A 122 -0.35 -8.97 5.74
C ASN A 122 -0.45 -7.55 5.18
N SER A 123 0.44 -7.16 4.26
CA SER A 123 0.37 -5.84 3.62
C SER A 123 -0.89 -5.71 2.76
N THR A 124 -1.27 -6.78 2.06
CA THR A 124 -2.49 -6.84 1.27
C THR A 124 -3.72 -6.63 2.15
N LEU A 125 -3.82 -7.32 3.29
CA LEU A 125 -4.92 -7.15 4.23
C LEU A 125 -4.99 -5.73 4.80
N GLU A 126 -3.85 -5.12 5.14
CA GLU A 126 -3.85 -3.74 5.64
C GLU A 126 -4.42 -2.76 4.61
N GLY A 127 -3.96 -2.82 3.36
CA GLY A 127 -4.48 -1.93 2.32
C GLY A 127 -5.94 -2.22 1.97
N LEU A 128 -6.33 -3.50 1.89
CA LEU A 128 -7.70 -3.92 1.63
C LEU A 128 -8.66 -3.43 2.73
N SER A 129 -8.29 -3.63 4.00
CA SER A 129 -9.09 -3.21 5.14
C SER A 129 -9.24 -1.69 5.26
N LEU A 130 -8.26 -0.94 4.75
CA LEU A 130 -8.25 0.52 4.76
C LEU A 130 -8.80 1.15 3.47
N GLY A 131 -9.27 0.33 2.52
CA GLY A 131 -9.86 0.81 1.27
C GLY A 131 -8.85 1.54 0.38
N VAL A 132 -7.58 1.12 0.41
CA VAL A 132 -6.51 1.71 -0.41
C VAL A 132 -6.31 0.85 -1.66
N PRO A 133 -6.59 1.38 -2.87
CA PRO A 133 -6.30 0.72 -4.12
C PRO A 133 -4.83 0.34 -4.30
N MET A 134 -4.56 -0.70 -5.08
CA MET A 134 -3.22 -1.25 -5.19
C MET A 134 -2.68 -1.33 -6.61
N VAL A 135 -1.37 -1.10 -6.75
CA VAL A 135 -0.59 -1.62 -7.88
C VAL A 135 0.18 -2.84 -7.37
N ALA A 136 -0.21 -4.00 -7.87
CA ALA A 136 0.26 -5.30 -7.41
C ALA A 136 1.55 -5.70 -8.12
N MET A 137 2.69 -5.57 -7.45
CA MET A 137 4.02 -5.91 -7.98
C MET A 137 4.65 -7.11 -7.24
N PRO A 138 4.09 -8.33 -7.39
CA PRO A 138 4.58 -9.51 -6.69
C PRO A 138 6.01 -9.85 -7.10
N GLN A 139 6.77 -10.45 -6.18
CA GLN A 139 8.17 -10.77 -6.37
C GLN A 139 8.41 -12.28 -6.41
N TRP A 140 7.78 -13.04 -5.50
CA TRP A 140 7.92 -14.50 -5.45
C TRP A 140 6.85 -15.18 -4.59
N SER A 141 6.66 -16.49 -4.80
CA SER A 141 5.80 -17.38 -4.00
C SER A 141 4.31 -16.97 -4.00
N ASP A 142 3.67 -16.99 -2.83
CA ASP A 142 2.28 -16.65 -2.55
C ASP A 142 1.85 -15.28 -3.10
N GLN A 143 2.78 -14.33 -3.20
CA GLN A 143 2.54 -12.99 -3.72
C GLN A 143 1.91 -12.99 -5.13
N MET A 144 2.23 -13.99 -5.96
CA MET A 144 1.67 -14.09 -7.32
C MET A 144 0.17 -14.40 -7.30
N THR A 145 -0.25 -15.21 -6.33
CA THR A 145 -1.66 -15.52 -6.10
C THR A 145 -2.37 -14.30 -5.54
N ASP A 146 -1.80 -13.65 -4.52
CA ASP A 146 -2.37 -12.44 -3.92
C ASP A 146 -2.54 -11.32 -4.96
N ALA A 147 -1.55 -11.13 -5.85
CA ALA A 147 -1.63 -10.17 -6.94
C ALA A 147 -2.76 -10.50 -7.94
N LYS A 148 -3.00 -11.79 -8.20
CA LYS A 148 -4.14 -12.21 -9.04
C LYS A 148 -5.47 -11.87 -8.37
N PHE A 149 -5.58 -12.11 -7.06
CA PHE A 149 -6.80 -11.76 -6.33
C PHE A 149 -7.07 -10.26 -6.34
N ILE A 150 -6.04 -9.44 -6.13
CA ILE A 150 -6.14 -7.96 -6.18
C ILE A 150 -6.68 -7.48 -7.54
N ASP A 151 -6.17 -8.00 -8.66
CA ASP A 151 -6.51 -7.52 -10.01
C ASP A 151 -7.78 -8.16 -10.59
N GLU A 152 -7.95 -9.47 -10.45
CA GLU A 152 -8.99 -10.24 -11.16
C GLU A 152 -10.20 -10.64 -10.29
N ASN A 153 -10.03 -10.78 -8.97
CA ASN A 153 -11.10 -11.31 -8.11
C ASN A 153 -11.77 -10.26 -7.23
N TRP A 154 -10.97 -9.42 -6.58
CA TRP A 154 -11.44 -8.32 -5.73
C TRP A 154 -11.55 -7.01 -6.50
N GLU A 155 -10.84 -6.91 -7.64
CA GLU A 155 -10.86 -5.74 -8.52
C GLU A 155 -10.53 -4.43 -7.77
N ILE A 156 -9.64 -4.50 -6.77
CA ILE A 156 -9.19 -3.37 -5.94
C ILE A 156 -7.84 -2.81 -6.39
N GLY A 157 -7.38 -3.19 -7.58
CA GLY A 157 -6.08 -2.79 -8.07
C GLY A 157 -5.79 -3.34 -9.46
N VAL A 158 -4.56 -3.12 -9.91
CA VAL A 158 -4.06 -3.62 -11.19
C VAL A 158 -2.71 -4.28 -11.01
N ARG A 159 -2.40 -5.24 -11.88
CA ARG A 159 -1.11 -5.91 -11.90
C ARG A 159 -0.31 -5.53 -13.15
N PRO A 160 0.86 -4.87 -13.00
CA PRO A 160 1.72 -4.53 -14.13
C PRO A 160 2.21 -5.79 -14.88
N LYS A 161 2.27 -5.69 -16.20
CA LYS A 161 2.84 -6.73 -17.07
C LYS A 161 4.36 -6.78 -16.96
N LEU A 162 4.89 -8.00 -17.08
CA LEU A 162 6.33 -8.23 -17.16
C LEU A 162 6.76 -8.27 -18.62
N ASP A 163 7.94 -7.73 -18.90
CA ASP A 163 8.59 -7.92 -20.18
C ASP A 163 9.19 -9.35 -20.31
N LYS A 164 9.82 -9.63 -21.45
CA LYS A 164 10.46 -10.93 -21.72
C LYS A 164 11.61 -11.30 -20.75
N PHE A 165 12.08 -10.36 -19.95
CA PHE A 165 13.13 -10.56 -18.95
C PHE A 165 12.58 -10.61 -17.52
N GLY A 166 11.25 -10.61 -17.36
CA GLY A 166 10.62 -10.60 -16.04
C GLY A 166 10.70 -9.24 -15.35
N ILE A 167 10.83 -8.15 -16.12
CA ILE A 167 10.96 -6.79 -15.60
C ILE A 167 9.68 -5.99 -15.86
N VAL A 168 9.16 -5.34 -14.82
CA VAL A 168 8.12 -4.29 -15.02
C VAL A 168 8.82 -3.03 -15.53
N ARG A 169 8.48 -2.63 -16.75
CA ARG A 169 9.04 -1.43 -17.38
C ARG A 169 8.36 -0.16 -16.88
N ARG A 170 9.09 0.95 -16.90
CA ARG A 170 8.59 2.25 -16.41
C ARG A 170 7.29 2.69 -17.08
N GLU A 171 7.11 2.40 -18.37
CA GLU A 171 5.91 2.76 -19.14
C GLU A 171 4.69 1.97 -18.64
N GLU A 172 4.86 0.67 -18.41
CA GLU A 172 3.81 -0.19 -17.87
C GLU A 172 3.46 0.19 -16.43
N LEU A 173 4.48 0.48 -15.60
CA LEU A 173 4.24 0.94 -14.24
C LEU A 173 3.54 2.30 -14.21
N LEU A 174 3.97 3.25 -15.06
CA LEU A 174 3.32 4.55 -15.18
C LEU A 174 1.85 4.40 -15.58
N PHE A 175 1.56 3.59 -16.60
CA PHE A 175 0.19 3.28 -17.02
C PHE A 175 -0.63 2.73 -15.84
N CYS A 176 -0.11 1.76 -15.10
CA CYS A 176 -0.82 1.20 -13.94
C CYS A 176 -1.07 2.23 -12.83
N LEU A 177 -0.11 3.12 -12.57
CA LEU A 177 -0.27 4.19 -11.58
C LEU A 177 -1.35 5.18 -11.99
N GLU A 178 -1.37 5.58 -13.26
CA GLU A 178 -2.40 6.45 -13.82
C GLU A 178 -3.77 5.78 -13.78
N GLU A 179 -3.85 4.51 -14.18
CA GLU A 179 -5.07 3.72 -14.16
C GLU A 179 -5.69 3.62 -12.77
N VAL A 180 -4.89 3.46 -11.71
CA VAL A 180 -5.39 3.38 -10.32
C VAL A 180 -5.73 4.76 -9.76
N MET A 181 -4.94 5.79 -10.05
CA MET A 181 -5.10 7.12 -9.43
C MET A 181 -6.16 7.99 -10.10
N GLY A 182 -6.52 7.72 -11.35
CA GLY A 182 -7.53 8.53 -12.06
C GLY A 182 -7.90 8.06 -13.46
N GLY A 183 -7.49 6.87 -13.88
CA GLY A 183 -7.92 6.28 -15.16
C GLY A 183 -9.36 5.79 -15.13
N GLU A 184 -9.84 5.31 -16.28
CA GLU A 184 -11.24 4.90 -16.44
C GLU A 184 -11.62 3.80 -15.43
N ARG A 185 -10.74 2.82 -15.21
CA ARG A 185 -10.98 1.72 -14.26
C ARG A 185 -11.07 2.20 -12.81
N SER A 186 -10.33 3.26 -12.45
CA SER A 186 -10.39 3.92 -11.14
C SER A 186 -11.74 4.59 -10.89
N LEU A 187 -12.26 5.31 -11.88
CA LEU A 187 -13.56 5.98 -11.81
C LEU A 187 -14.74 5.01 -11.82
N LEU A 188 -14.58 3.86 -12.47
CA LEU A 188 -15.66 2.89 -12.65
C LEU A 188 -15.81 1.92 -11.48
N LEU A 189 -14.71 1.41 -10.91
CA LEU A 189 -14.76 0.22 -10.06
C LEU A 189 -13.76 0.24 -8.89
N ILE A 190 -12.49 0.56 -9.13
CA ILE A 190 -11.40 0.25 -8.17
C ILE A 190 -11.62 0.92 -6.79
N TRP A 191 -12.04 2.18 -6.77
CA TRP A 191 -12.30 2.87 -5.51
C TRP A 191 -13.56 2.37 -4.81
N GLU A 192 -14.62 2.10 -5.58
CA GLU A 192 -15.88 1.59 -5.05
C GLU A 192 -15.68 0.20 -4.42
N THR A 193 -15.00 -0.70 -5.11
CA THR A 193 -14.71 -2.06 -4.62
C THR A 193 -13.80 -2.01 -3.38
N ALA A 194 -12.78 -1.13 -3.38
CA ALA A 194 -11.91 -0.93 -2.22
C ALA A 194 -12.70 -0.46 -0.99
N ASP A 195 -13.57 0.54 -1.17
CA ASP A 195 -14.43 1.07 -0.09
C ASP A 195 -15.44 0.02 0.41
N GLN A 196 -16.01 -0.80 -0.49
CA GLN A 196 -16.90 -1.92 -0.12
C GLN A 196 -16.17 -2.98 0.71
N HIS A 197 -14.97 -3.39 0.29
CA HIS A 197 -14.16 -4.36 1.03
C HIS A 197 -13.73 -3.83 2.40
N ALA A 198 -13.36 -2.55 2.51
CA ALA A 198 -13.07 -1.91 3.79
C ALA A 198 -14.29 -1.90 4.72
N SER A 199 -15.46 -1.56 4.18
CA SER A 199 -16.73 -1.59 4.92
C SER A 199 -17.07 -2.99 5.42
N PHE A 200 -16.80 -4.01 4.61
CA PHE A 200 -16.96 -5.41 5.01
C PHE A 200 -15.97 -5.81 6.11
N ALA A 201 -14.70 -5.39 6.03
CA ALA A 201 -13.71 -5.69 7.06
C ALA A 201 -14.12 -5.16 8.44
N THR A 202 -14.67 -3.94 8.49
CA THR A 202 -15.23 -3.33 9.71
C THR A 202 -16.46 -4.08 10.22
N THR A 203 -17.33 -4.55 9.32
CA THR A 203 -18.59 -5.22 9.70
C THR A 203 -18.40 -6.69 10.09
N PHE A 204 -17.54 -7.42 9.38
CA PHE A 204 -17.31 -8.86 9.56
C PHE A 204 -16.64 -9.17 10.91
N ASN A 205 -15.69 -8.32 11.35
CA ASN A 205 -15.16 -8.40 12.71
C ASN A 205 -16.28 -8.28 13.76
N GLY A 206 -17.27 -7.42 13.52
CA GLY A 206 -18.44 -7.30 14.37
C GLY A 206 -19.35 -8.53 14.40
N ILE A 207 -19.39 -9.33 13.33
CA ILE A 207 -20.22 -10.54 13.24
C ILE A 207 -19.53 -11.74 13.91
N TYR A 208 -18.21 -11.90 13.75
CA TYR A 208 -17.48 -13.05 14.31
C TYR A 208 -17.51 -13.04 15.84
N GLU A 209 -17.41 -11.87 16.48
CA GLU A 209 -17.54 -11.76 17.93
C GLU A 209 -18.98 -11.91 18.44
N SER A 210 -20.01 -11.46 17.70
CA SER A 210 -21.40 -11.74 18.11
C SER A 210 -21.67 -13.24 18.24
N LYS A 211 -21.01 -14.07 17.40
CA LYS A 211 -21.06 -15.53 17.49
C LYS A 211 -20.22 -16.09 18.64
N LEU A 212 -19.05 -15.51 18.93
CA LEU A 212 -18.19 -15.91 20.06
C LEU A 212 -18.81 -15.53 21.42
N ILE A 213 -19.37 -14.34 21.55
CA ILE A 213 -20.11 -13.88 22.74
C ILE A 213 -21.37 -14.74 22.93
N ALA A 214 -22.11 -15.03 21.85
CA ALA A 214 -23.27 -15.91 21.92
C ALA A 214 -22.93 -17.37 22.29
N THR A 215 -21.67 -17.80 22.14
CA THR A 215 -21.18 -19.10 22.61
C THR A 215 -20.58 -19.06 24.02
N SER A 216 -20.07 -17.93 24.49
CA SER A 216 -19.56 -17.77 25.86
C SER A 216 -20.64 -17.61 26.94
N TYR A 217 -21.91 -17.39 26.55
CA TYR A 217 -23.06 -17.38 27.46
C TYR A 217 -23.84 -18.72 27.50
N LYS A 218 -23.30 -19.79 26.89
CA LYS A 218 -23.89 -21.13 26.89
C LYS A 218 -23.18 -22.15 27.78
N TYR A 219 -22.23 -21.73 28.62
CA TYR A 219 -21.57 -22.58 29.62
C TYR A 219 -21.40 -21.83 30.93
#